data_AF-A0A7V5N2B3-F1
#
_entry.id   AF-A0A7V5N2B3-F1
#
_cell.length_a   1.000
_cell.length_b   1.000
_cell.length_c   1.000
_cell.angle_alpha   90.00
_cell.angle_beta   90.00
_cell.angle_gamma   90.00
#
_symmetry.space_group_name_H-M   'P 1'
#
loop_
_entity.id
_entity.type
_entity.pdbx_description
1 polymer ?
#
loop_
_entity_poly.entity_id
_entity_poly.type
_entity_poly.pdbx_seq_one_letter_code
_entity_poly.pdbx_strand_id
1 'polypeptide(L)'
;AHPRLLSCLDELREKVQGILSNPSALEKMRPVLKGEDVMGLLGLEPGPEVGEVLRALQEAVLRAPALNNREALTKWLLNREAAGTE
;
A
#
# COMPACT_ATOMS: atom_id res chain seq x y z
N ALA A 1 -5.41 27.61 28.08
CA ALA A 1 -5.06 27.03 26.75
C ALA A 1 -3.55 26.88 26.69
N HIS A 2 -3.02 25.75 26.21
CA HIS A 2 -1.57 25.51 26.11
C HIS A 2 -1.08 25.92 24.71
N PRO A 3 -0.50 27.12 24.52
CA PRO A 3 -0.18 27.67 23.21
C PRO A 3 0.83 26.83 22.40
N ARG A 4 1.70 26.06 23.07
CA ARG A 4 2.63 25.11 22.41
C ARG A 4 1.94 23.89 21.79
N LEU A 5 0.81 23.44 22.35
CA LEU A 5 0.06 22.33 21.78
C LEU A 5 -0.64 22.73 20.49
N LEU A 6 -1.16 23.97 20.41
CA LEU A 6 -1.77 24.50 19.18
C LEU A 6 -0.74 24.59 18.05
N SER A 7 0.44 25.13 18.32
CA SER A 7 1.49 25.30 17.30
C SER A 7 2.01 23.94 16.78
N CYS A 8 2.17 22.95 17.65
CA CYS A 8 2.54 21.58 17.25
C CYS A 8 1.49 20.93 16.33
N LEU A 9 0.20 21.15 16.60
CA LEU A 9 -0.87 20.63 15.74
C LEU A 9 -0.91 21.34 14.38
N ASP A 10 -0.67 22.65 14.33
CA ASP A 10 -0.59 23.40 13.08
C ASP A 10 0.59 22.92 12.21
N GLU A 11 1.77 22.71 12.79
CA GLU A 11 2.94 22.15 12.09
C GLU A 11 2.67 20.74 11.54
N LEU A 12 1.98 19.89 12.31
CA LEU A 12 1.60 18.56 11.86
C LEU A 12 0.61 18.64 10.68
N ARG A 13 -0.37 19.54 10.76
CA ARG A 13 -1.37 19.76 9.70
C ARG A 13 -0.69 20.19 8.40
N GLU A 14 0.23 21.15 8.45
CA GLU A 14 0.94 21.61 7.25
C GLU A 14 1.78 20.48 6.61
N LYS A 15 2.48 19.68 7.42
CA LYS A 15 3.24 18.53 6.91
C LYS A 15 2.34 17.49 6.23
N VAL A 16 1.20 17.15 6.86
CA VAL A 16 0.23 16.22 6.28
C VAL A 16 -0.34 16.77 4.97
N GLN A 17 -0.73 18.05 4.95
CA GLN A 17 -1.21 18.70 3.73
C GLN A 17 -0.16 18.67 2.61
N GLY A 18 1.11 18.97 2.92
CA GLY A 18 2.19 18.90 1.93
C GLY A 18 2.37 17.51 1.31
N ILE A 19 2.18 16.44 2.10
CA ILE A 19 2.24 15.06 1.61
C ILE A 19 1.02 14.75 0.73
N LEU A 20 -0.18 15.11 1.17
CA LEU A 20 -1.43 14.84 0.44
C LEU A 20 -1.54 15.65 -0.85
N SER A 21 -0.99 16.86 -0.90
CA SER A 21 -0.96 17.72 -2.09
C SER A 21 0.07 17.28 -3.13
N ASN A 22 0.89 16.26 -2.84
CA ASN A 22 1.86 15.71 -3.79
C ASN A 22 1.33 14.41 -4.41
N PRO A 23 0.65 14.45 -5.58
CA PRO A 23 0.12 13.26 -6.23
C PRO A 23 1.21 12.24 -6.57
N SER A 24 2.45 12.69 -6.84
CA SER A 24 3.57 11.78 -7.14
C SER A 24 3.98 10.93 -5.94
N ALA A 25 3.78 11.42 -4.70
CA ALA A 25 4.06 10.65 -3.50
C ALA A 25 3.00 9.56 -3.28
N LEU A 26 1.72 9.90 -3.51
CA LEU A 26 0.60 8.97 -3.40
C LEU A 26 0.64 7.90 -4.51
N GLU A 27 1.05 8.27 -5.72
CA GLU A 27 1.24 7.31 -6.82
C GLU A 27 2.37 6.31 -6.54
N LYS A 28 3.48 6.75 -5.94
CA LYS A 28 4.59 5.86 -5.53
C LYS A 28 4.19 4.83 -4.48
N MET A 29 3.11 5.09 -3.73
CA MET A 29 2.56 4.18 -2.71
C MET A 29 1.52 3.21 -3.28
N ARG A 30 1.15 3.30 -4.56
CA ARG A 30 0.30 2.30 -5.21
C ARG A 30 1.13 1.06 -5.58
N PRO A 31 0.62 -0.16 -5.35
CA PRO A 31 1.28 -1.38 -5.79
C PRO A 31 1.56 -1.36 -7.30
N VAL A 32 2.75 -1.81 -7.69
CA VAL A 32 3.12 -2.01 -9.10
C VAL A 32 2.37 -3.20 -9.73
N LEU A 33 1.89 -4.14 -8.90
CA LEU A 33 1.04 -5.25 -9.33
C LEU A 33 -0.41 -4.78 -9.43
N LYS A 34 -1.06 -5.15 -10.54
CA LYS A 34 -2.47 -4.83 -10.83
C LYS A 34 -3.36 -6.06 -10.66
N GLY A 35 -4.68 -5.86 -10.80
CA GLY A 35 -5.65 -6.94 -10.71
C GLY A 35 -5.37 -8.06 -11.70
N GLU A 36 -4.95 -7.74 -12.92
CA GLU A 36 -4.58 -8.74 -13.94
C GLU A 36 -3.36 -9.56 -13.53
N ASP A 37 -2.36 -8.92 -12.88
CA ASP A 37 -1.19 -9.62 -12.37
C ASP A 37 -1.60 -10.58 -11.23
N VAL A 38 -2.49 -10.14 -10.32
CA VAL A 38 -2.99 -10.96 -9.22
C VAL A 38 -3.77 -12.17 -9.74
N MET A 39 -4.69 -11.95 -10.70
CA MET A 39 -5.45 -13.02 -11.34
C MET A 39 -4.53 -14.05 -12.00
N GLY A 40 -3.52 -13.58 -12.75
CA GLY A 40 -2.56 -14.46 -13.41
C GLY A 40 -1.63 -15.22 -12.45
N LEU A 41 -1.22 -14.60 -11.34
CA LEU A 41 -0.33 -15.23 -10.36
C LEU A 41 -1.03 -16.26 -9.47
N LEU A 42 -2.29 -15.99 -9.09
CA LEU A 42 -3.03 -16.82 -8.15
C LEU A 42 -4.08 -17.73 -8.82
N GLY A 43 -4.32 -17.57 -10.13
CA GLY A 43 -5.36 -18.31 -10.85
C GLY A 43 -6.77 -17.93 -10.41
N LEU A 44 -6.97 -16.69 -9.96
CA LEU A 44 -8.26 -16.19 -9.48
C LEU A 44 -9.07 -15.59 -10.63
N GLU A 45 -10.39 -15.77 -10.56
CA GLU A 45 -11.35 -15.06 -11.42
C GLU A 45 -11.58 -13.62 -10.93
N PRO A 46 -12.03 -12.70 -11.80
CA PRO A 46 -12.34 -11.33 -11.40
C PRO A 46 -13.44 -11.32 -10.31
N GLY A 47 -13.13 -10.73 -9.16
CA GLY A 47 -14.09 -10.69 -8.05
C GLY A 47 -13.56 -10.01 -6.79
N PRO A 48 -14.36 -10.03 -5.71
CA PRO A 48 -14.00 -9.42 -4.43
C PRO A 48 -12.67 -9.92 -3.85
N GLU A 49 -12.34 -11.19 -4.08
CA GLU A 49 -11.11 -11.83 -3.62
C GLU A 49 -9.85 -11.16 -4.19
N VAL A 50 -9.85 -10.85 -5.50
CA VAL A 50 -8.78 -10.07 -6.15
C VAL A 50 -8.64 -8.70 -5.48
N GLY A 51 -9.76 -8.07 -5.11
CA GLY A 51 -9.78 -6.80 -4.39
C GLY A 51 -9.13 -6.88 -3.00
N GLU A 52 -9.39 -7.95 -2.25
CA GLU A 52 -8.77 -8.18 -0.94
C GLU A 52 -7.25 -8.43 -1.06
N VAL A 53 -6.81 -9.15 -2.08
CA VAL A 53 -5.38 -9.33 -2.37
C VAL A 53 -4.72 -8.00 -2.73
N LEU A 54 -5.35 -7.18 -3.58
CA LEU A 54 -4.84 -5.86 -3.93
C LEU A 54 -4.76 -4.92 -2.71
N ARG A 55 -5.72 -5.00 -1.79
CA ARG A 55 -5.66 -4.26 -0.52
C ARG A 55 -4.47 -4.70 0.33
N ALA A 56 -4.23 -6.01 0.44
CA ALA A 56 -3.08 -6.54 1.16
C ALA A 56 -1.74 -6.08 0.55
N LEU A 57 -1.63 -6.07 -0.79
CA LEU A 57 -0.47 -5.53 -1.50
C LEU A 57 -0.27 -4.04 -1.20
N GLN A 58 -1.36 -3.26 -1.17
CA GLN A 58 -1.31 -1.85 -0.83
C GLN A 58 -0.81 -1.64 0.61
N GLU A 59 -1.31 -2.39 1.57
CA GLU A 59 -0.81 -2.33 2.95
C GLU A 59 0.68 -2.69 3.06
N ALA A 60 1.14 -3.69 2.31
CA ALA A 60 2.54 -4.08 2.28
C ALA A 60 3.43 -2.94 1.75
N VAL A 61 3.03 -2.29 0.65
CA VAL A 61 3.74 -1.14 0.08
C VAL A 61 3.73 0.05 1.02
N LEU A 62 2.59 0.32 1.70
CA LEU A 62 2.50 1.40 2.68
C LEU A 62 3.43 1.19 3.87
N ARG A 63 3.60 -0.06 4.34
CA ARG A 63 4.52 -0.40 5.43
C ARG A 63 5.99 -0.35 5.00
N ALA A 64 6.29 -0.82 3.80
CA ALA A 64 7.64 -0.88 3.27
C ALA A 64 7.67 -0.47 1.78
N PRO A 65 7.81 0.84 1.48
CA PRO A 65 7.77 1.34 0.10
C PRO A 65 8.83 0.73 -0.82
N ALA A 66 9.97 0.29 -0.26
CA ALA A 66 11.03 -0.40 -1.02
C ALA A 66 10.58 -1.75 -1.61
N LEU A 67 9.50 -2.35 -1.08
CA LEU A 67 8.92 -3.57 -1.64
C LEU A 67 8.22 -3.32 -2.98
N ASN A 68 7.91 -2.07 -3.35
CA ASN A 68 7.10 -1.73 -4.53
C ASN A 68 7.85 -1.88 -5.86
N ASN A 69 8.46 -3.05 -6.07
CA ASN A 69 8.96 -3.53 -7.33
C ASN A 69 8.30 -4.88 -7.63
N ARG A 70 8.22 -5.22 -8.92
CA ARG A 70 7.41 -6.36 -9.37
C ARG A 70 7.88 -7.68 -8.74
N GLU A 71 9.18 -7.94 -8.74
CA GLU A 71 9.75 -9.19 -8.22
C GLU A 71 9.51 -9.35 -6.70
N ALA A 72 9.77 -8.30 -5.92
CA ALA A 72 9.60 -8.33 -4.47
C ALA A 72 8.13 -8.48 -4.07
N LEU A 73 7.20 -7.77 -4.72
CA LEU A 73 5.76 -7.92 -4.44
C LEU A 73 5.23 -9.28 -4.87
N THR A 74 5.67 -9.84 -5.99
CA THR A 74 5.29 -11.19 -6.39
C THR A 74 5.76 -12.21 -5.36
N LYS A 75 7.02 -12.13 -4.92
CA LYS A 75 7.55 -13.03 -3.89
C LYS A 75 6.81 -12.88 -2.56
N TRP A 76 6.55 -11.63 -2.15
CA TRP A 76 5.79 -11.35 -0.94
C TRP A 76 4.38 -11.94 -1.01
N LEU A 77 3.69 -11.79 -2.14
CA LEU A 77 2.35 -12.33 -2.36
C LEU A 77 2.32 -13.85 -2.27
N LEU A 78 3.21 -14.53 -3.00
CA LEU A 78 3.27 -16.00 -2.98
C LEU A 78 3.61 -16.56 -1.60
N ASN A 79 4.52 -15.91 -0.87
CA ASN A 79 4.87 -16.32 0.49
C ASN A 79 3.70 -16.14 1.48
N ARG A 80 2.89 -15.08 1.31
CA ARG A 80 1.70 -14.83 2.13
C ARG A 80 0.67 -15.93 1.93
N GLU A 81 0.35 -16.27 0.68
CA GLU A 81 -0.65 -17.31 0.40
C GLU A 81 -0.17 -18.69 0.85
N ALA A 82 1.13 -19.00 0.69
CA ALA A 82 1.72 -20.23 1.21
C ALA A 82 1.67 -20.34 2.74
N ALA A 83 1.73 -19.21 3.45
CA ALA A 83 1.62 -19.16 4.91
C ALA A 83 0.16 -19.16 5.41
N GLY A 84 -0.83 -18.94 4.53
CA GLY A 84 -2.26 -19.00 4.84
C GLY A 84 -2.88 -20.39 4.72
N THR A 85 -2.11 -21.40 4.28
CA THR A 85 -2.53 -22.79 4.12
C THR A 85 -2.23 -23.71 5.31
N GLU A 86 -1.90 -23.17 6.48
CA GLU A 86 -1.73 -23.94 7.75
C GLU A 86 -2.89 -23.77 8.73
#